data_AF-A0ABD1ANK6-F1
#
_entry.id   AF-A0ABD1ANK6-F1
#
_cell.length_a   1.000
_cell.length_b   1.000
_cell.length_c   1.000
_cell.angle_alpha   90.00
_cell.angle_beta   90.00
_cell.angle_gamma   90.00
#
_symmetry.space_group_name_H-M   'P 1'
#
loop_
_entity.id
_entity.type
_entity.pdbx_description
1 polymer ?
#
loop_
_entity_poly.entity_id
_entity_poly.type
_entity_poly.pdbx_seq_one_letter_code
_entity_poly.pdbx_strand_id
1 'polypeptide(L)' 'MDHRGVPLVALDMHPIIDLHVDGAGEVDPNSDLVKGHGGALRHEKMVENVAEKFIVVANDTKLFTRIRWKWFSNAC' A
#
# COMPACT_ATOMS: atom_id res chain seq x y z
N MET A 1 21.40 -1.94 4.03
CA MET A 1 20.97 -0.97 5.04
C MET A 1 20.59 0.31 4.32
N ASP A 2 19.49 0.97 4.69
CA ASP A 2 19.22 2.34 4.26
C ASP A 2 20.05 3.36 5.07
N HIS A 3 19.85 4.66 4.82
CA HIS A 3 20.55 5.74 5.53
C HIS A 3 20.20 5.87 7.02
N ARG A 4 19.19 5.13 7.52
CA ARG A 4 18.76 5.09 8.92
C ARG A 4 19.19 3.79 9.62
N GLY A 5 19.93 2.92 8.94
CA GLY A 5 20.39 1.65 9.48
C GLY A 5 19.34 0.53 9.40
N VAL A 6 18.29 0.69 8.60
CA VAL A 6 17.26 -0.35 8.42
C VAL A 6 17.76 -1.38 7.41
N PRO A 7 17.76 -2.70 7.73
CA PRO A 7 18.08 -3.75 6.78
C PRO A 7 17.16 -3.68 5.56
N LEU A 8 17.76 -3.79 4.38
CA LEU A 8 17.02 -3.90 3.12
C LEU A 8 17.14 -5.34 2.67
N VAL A 9 15.99 -5.96 2.41
CA VAL A 9 15.87 -7.33 1.93
C VAL A 9 15.05 -7.35 0.66
N ALA A 10 15.35 -8.29 -0.23
CA ALA A 10 14.51 -8.54 -1.39
C ALA A 10 13.32 -9.43 -0.99
N LEU A 11 12.19 -9.23 -1.68
CA LEU A 11 10.93 -9.92 -1.35
C LEU A 11 11.03 -11.44 -1.54
N ASP A 12 11.83 -11.90 -2.49
CA ASP A 12 12.08 -13.32 -2.76
C ASP A 12 12.82 -14.05 -1.64
N MET A 13 13.55 -13.31 -0.79
CA MET A 13 14.20 -13.86 0.41
C MET A 13 13.23 -14.08 1.58
N HIS A 14 12.10 -13.36 1.57
CA HIS A 14 11.07 -13.40 2.63
C HIS A 14 9.68 -13.43 1.98
N PRO A 15 9.18 -14.61 1.58
CA PRO A 15 7.95 -14.73 0.80
C PRO A 15 6.67 -14.45 1.61
N ILE A 16 6.78 -14.28 2.94
CA ILE A 16 5.70 -13.89 3.84
C ILE A 16 6.15 -12.65 4.61
N ILE A 17 5.30 -11.64 4.64
CA ILE A 17 5.54 -10.38 5.34
C ILE A 17 4.52 -10.25 6.48
N ASP A 18 4.98 -10.03 7.71
CA ASP A 18 4.05 -9.90 8.85
C ASP A 18 3.18 -8.63 8.74
N LEU A 19 3.79 -7.54 8.25
CA LEU A 19 3.17 -6.22 8.19
C LEU A 19 3.69 -5.40 7.01
N HIS A 20 2.76 -4.91 6.19
CA HIS A 20 2.99 -3.88 5.19
C HIS A 20 2.38 -2.56 5.66
N VAL A 21 3.17 -1.49 5.62
CA VAL A 21 2.71 -0.12 5.93
C VAL A 21 2.97 0.76 4.72
N ASP A 22 1.92 1.38 4.18
CA ASP A 22 2.02 2.24 2.99
C ASP A 22 1.01 3.38 3.03
N GLY A 23 1.15 4.35 2.12
CA GLY A 23 0.19 5.42 1.91
C GLY A 23 -0.87 5.10 0.86
N ALA A 24 -1.90 5.95 0.80
CA ALA A 24 -2.90 5.96 -0.25
C ALA A 24 -3.19 7.38 -0.73
N GLY A 25 -3.56 7.52 -2.00
CA GLY A 25 -4.01 8.76 -2.61
C GLY A 25 -5.47 9.08 -2.28
N GLU A 26 -6.32 8.07 -2.16
CA GLU A 26 -7.71 8.18 -1.69
C GLU A 26 -8.06 6.94 -0.85
N VAL A 27 -8.89 7.14 0.16
CA VAL A 27 -9.44 6.10 1.04
C VAL A 27 -10.94 6.38 1.22
N ASP A 28 -11.78 5.34 1.14
CA ASP A 28 -13.20 5.46 1.45
C ASP A 28 -13.62 4.62 2.68
N PRO A 29 -14.86 4.74 3.19
CA PRO A 29 -15.31 4.02 4.39
C PRO A 29 -15.31 2.49 4.26
N ASN A 30 -15.26 1.94 3.05
CA ASN A 30 -15.15 0.49 2.83
C ASN A 30 -13.69 0.02 2.83
N SER A 31 -12.74 0.93 3.10
CA SER A 31 -11.30 0.69 2.97
C SER A 31 -10.85 0.44 1.53
N ASP A 32 -11.63 0.89 0.52
CA ASP A 32 -11.16 0.91 -0.85
C ASP A 32 -10.11 2.02 -1.04
N LEU A 33 -9.05 1.72 -1.79
CA LEU A 33 -7.87 2.57 -1.93
C LEU A 33 -7.58 2.95 -3.37
N VAL A 34 -7.15 4.20 -3.58
CA VAL A 34 -6.47 4.63 -4.81
C VAL A 34 -4.99 4.83 -4.49
N LYS A 35 -4.09 4.13 -5.20
CA LYS A 35 -2.63 4.14 -4.95
C LYS A 35 -1.81 4.55 -6.17
N GLY A 36 -0.51 4.30 -6.24
CA GLY A 36 0.24 4.39 -7.50
C GLY A 36 0.55 5.77 -8.09
N HIS A 37 0.14 6.87 -7.46
CA HIS A 37 0.53 8.22 -7.90
C HIS A 37 2.06 8.40 -7.96
N GLY A 38 2.81 7.69 -7.09
CA GLY A 38 4.26 7.69 -7.06
C GLY A 38 4.95 6.79 -8.10
N GLY A 39 4.20 6.13 -8.99
CA GLY A 39 4.77 5.24 -10.03
C GLY A 39 5.28 3.88 -9.52
N ALA A 40 5.06 3.55 -8.24
CA ALA A 40 5.56 2.33 -7.61
C ALA A 40 4.50 1.22 -7.43
N LEU A 41 3.27 1.41 -7.96
CA LEU A 41 2.11 0.55 -7.71
C LEU A 41 2.38 -0.95 -7.84
N ARG A 42 3.21 -1.36 -8.81
CA ARG A 42 3.57 -2.77 -9.01
C ARG A 42 4.24 -3.36 -7.76
N HIS A 43 5.20 -2.65 -7.19
CA HIS A 43 5.91 -3.11 -5.99
C HIS A 43 5.02 -3.01 -4.76
N GLU A 44 4.25 -1.92 -4.62
CA GLU A 44 3.27 -1.74 -3.54
C GLU A 44 2.32 -2.96 -3.47
N LYS A 45 1.71 -3.34 -4.59
CA LYS A 45 0.76 -4.47 -4.67
C LYS A 45 1.44 -5.83 -4.46
N MET A 46 2.69 -6.01 -4.89
CA MET A 46 3.43 -7.25 -4.66
C MET A 46 3.67 -7.50 -3.17
N VAL A 47 4.09 -6.46 -2.43
CA VAL A 47 4.33 -6.56 -0.98
C VAL A 47 3.01 -6.70 -0.22
N GLU A 48 1.98 -5.96 -0.62
CA GLU A 48 0.62 -6.04 -0.07
C GLU A 48 0.03 -7.46 -0.15
N ASN A 49 0.14 -8.11 -1.32
CA ASN A 49 -0.43 -9.44 -1.55
C ASN A 49 0.22 -10.56 -0.70
N VAL A 50 1.44 -10.37 -0.21
CA VAL A 50 2.15 -11.36 0.61
C VAL A 50 2.19 -10.98 2.09
N ALA A 51 1.54 -9.88 2.46
CA ALA A 51 1.51 -9.40 3.84
C ALA A 51 0.32 -9.99 4.60
N GLU A 52 0.55 -10.45 5.84
CA GLU A 52 -0.53 -10.90 6.73
C GLU A 52 -1.43 -9.74 7.18
N LYS A 53 -0.82 -8.55 7.31
CA LYS A 53 -1.52 -7.32 7.69
C LYS A 53 -1.08 -6.18 6.80
N PHE A 54 -2.05 -5.41 6.35
CA PHE A 54 -1.81 -4.18 5.61
C PHE A 54 -2.40 -2.99 6.35
N ILE A 55 -1.57 -1.99 6.65
CA ILE A 55 -1.96 -0.76 7.33
C ILE A 55 -1.71 0.43 6.40
N VAL A 56 -2.75 1.21 6.17
CA VAL A 56 -2.66 2.45 5.40
C VAL A 56 -2.49 3.63 6.36
N VAL A 57 -1.48 4.46 6.10
CA VAL A 57 -1.28 5.74 6.79
C VAL A 57 -1.65 6.88 5.84
N ALA A 58 -2.70 7.60 6.18
CA ALA A 58 -3.19 8.74 5.40
C ALA A 58 -3.70 9.84 6.33
N ASN A 59 -3.68 11.08 5.85
CA ASN A 59 -4.32 12.19 6.56
C ASN A 59 -5.81 12.31 6.15
N ASP A 60 -6.57 13.11 6.89
CA ASP A 60 -8.00 13.37 6.68
C ASP A 60 -8.31 13.88 5.26
N THR A 61 -7.40 14.62 4.63
CA THR A 61 -7.55 15.10 3.24
C THR A 61 -7.63 13.96 2.20
N LYS A 62 -7.29 12.72 2.58
CA LYS A 62 -7.40 11.54 1.72
C LYS A 62 -8.69 10.75 1.93
N LEU A 63 -9.54 11.14 2.88
CA LEU A 63 -10.81 10.48 3.16
C LEU A 63 -11.89 11.02 2.22
N PHE A 64 -12.49 10.13 1.44
CA PHE A 64 -13.58 10.44 0.51
C PHE A 64 -14.80 9.59 0.82
N THR A 65 -16.00 10.10 0.54
CA THR A 65 -17.23 9.31 0.68
C THR A 65 -17.27 8.12 -0.28
N ARG A 66 -16.54 8.21 -1.40
CA ARG A 66 -16.34 7.15 -2.41
C ARG A 66 -15.10 7.49 -3.23
N ILE A 67 -14.29 6.48 -3.57
CA ILE A 67 -13.14 6.66 -4.47
C ILE A 67 -13.57 7.28 -5.82
N ARG A 68 -12.79 8.23 -6.32
CA ARG A 68 -13.09 8.98 -7.55
C ARG A 68 -12.43 8.35 -8.77
N TRP A 69 -11.27 7.73 -8.59
CA TRP A 69 -10.49 7.12 -9.66
C TRP A 69 -10.68 5.61 -9.65
N LYS A 70 -11.41 5.08 -10.64
CA LYS A 70 -11.45 3.63 -10.93
C LYS A 70 -10.50 3.31 -12.07
N TRP A 71 -9.22 3.18 -11.77
CA TRP A 71 -8.27 2.52 -12.68
C TRP A 71 -7.86 1.19 -12.04
N PHE A 72 -8.17 0.08 -12.72
CA PHE A 72 -7.99 -1.31 -12.26
C PHE A 72 -8.62 -1.60 -10.89
N SER A 73 -9.95 -1.73 -10.92
CA SER A 73 -10.69 -2.41 -9.86
C SER A 73 -10.27 -3.88 -9.79
N ASN A 74 -9.53 -4.23 -8.74
CA ASN A 74 -9.82 -5.36 -7.87
C ASN A 74 -9.30 -4.95 -6.50
N ALA A 75 -10.25 -4.83 -5.57
CA ALA A 75 -10.03 -4.41 -4.19
C ALA A 75 -8.82 -5.11 -3.55
N CYS A 76 -8.26 -4.41 -2.55
CA CYS A 76 -7.50 -4.97 -1.42
C CYS A 76 -7.74 -6.47 -1.19
#